data_AF-A0A9P6XI52-F1
#
_entry.id   AF-A0A9P6XI52-F1
#
_cell.length_a   1.000
_cell.length_b   1.000
_cell.length_c   1.000
_cell.angle_alpha   90.00
_cell.angle_beta   90.00
_cell.angle_gamma   90.00
#
_symmetry.space_group_name_H-M   'P 1'
#
loop_
_entity.id
_entity.type
_entity.pdbx_description
1 polymer ?
#
loop_
_entity_poly.entity_id
_entity_poly.type
_entity_poly.pdbx_seq_one_letter_code
_entity_poly.pdbx_strand_id
1 'polypeptide(L)'
;MDSTYSNDLINFDTLDDWLENDLRESGLLTVNSNENNDKLITPSQILMASPPISECTPRLDPLSDISTPVIKYEPLSPAETPKVVPKDVMSPNTTPIDLQPFIKALALLGSIQQNNTSDNIEETTLNANNKRERSESLDKNLSHEDLIALKRQRNTDAARRSRQRKAMRMEALEKKVLELETANERLRLRAAIAESEKANIEAKEKRSKVRILELEQQLADAHRVLMQSNFKEITA
;
A
#
# COMPACT_ATOMS: atom_id res chain seq x y z
N MET A 1 30.32 19.17 -25.91
CA MET A 1 30.28 18.49 -24.58
C MET A 1 28.94 17.82 -24.56
N ASP A 2 28.88 16.66 -25.20
CA ASP A 2 27.63 16.02 -25.61
C ASP A 2 27.27 15.00 -24.53
N SER A 3 26.17 15.25 -23.84
CA SER A 3 25.65 14.34 -22.82
C SER A 3 24.73 13.35 -23.49
N THR A 4 25.20 12.12 -23.63
CA THR A 4 24.46 10.96 -24.12
C THR A 4 23.32 10.62 -23.17
N TYR A 5 22.08 10.81 -23.62
CA TYR A 5 20.89 10.26 -22.99
C TYR A 5 20.87 8.74 -23.23
N SER A 6 21.03 7.97 -22.15
CA SER A 6 20.78 6.53 -22.16
C SER A 6 19.30 6.28 -22.42
N ASN A 7 19.01 5.73 -23.59
CA ASN A 7 17.73 5.11 -23.88
C ASN A 7 17.64 3.84 -23.04
N ASP A 8 16.90 3.89 -21.93
CA ASP A 8 16.33 2.69 -21.31
C ASP A 8 15.23 2.17 -22.25
N LEU A 9 15.69 1.48 -23.29
CA LEU A 9 14.86 0.70 -24.19
C LEU A 9 14.26 -0.43 -23.35
N ILE A 10 13.03 -0.23 -22.89
CA ILE A 10 12.22 -1.24 -22.21
C ILE A 10 12.21 -2.47 -23.12
N ASN A 11 12.98 -3.49 -22.74
CA ASN A 11 13.12 -4.72 -23.50
C ASN A 11 11.84 -5.55 -23.36
N PHE A 12 10.89 -5.33 -24.27
CA PHE A 12 9.65 -6.11 -24.38
C PHE A 12 9.87 -7.56 -24.83
N ASP A 13 11.10 -7.94 -25.19
CA ASP A 13 11.47 -9.32 -25.56
C ASP A 13 11.89 -10.19 -24.38
N THR A 14 11.87 -9.67 -23.15
CA THR A 14 12.04 -10.52 -21.97
C THR A 14 10.70 -11.18 -21.66
N LEU A 15 10.48 -12.33 -22.29
CA LEU A 15 9.41 -13.26 -21.93
C LEU A 15 9.45 -13.45 -20.41
N ASP A 16 8.32 -13.27 -19.73
CA ASP A 16 8.22 -13.42 -18.26
C ASP A 16 8.90 -14.73 -17.87
N ASP A 17 10.00 -14.68 -17.08
CA ASP A 17 10.88 -15.83 -16.79
C ASP A 17 10.08 -17.05 -16.30
N TRP A 18 8.95 -16.78 -15.64
CA TRP A 18 8.02 -17.78 -15.17
C TRP A 18 7.23 -18.46 -16.30
N LEU A 19 6.82 -17.70 -17.32
CA LEU A 19 6.17 -18.21 -18.53
C LEU A 19 7.15 -19.01 -19.38
N GLU A 20 8.41 -18.57 -19.47
CA GLU A 20 9.45 -19.31 -20.18
C GLU A 20 9.69 -20.69 -19.54
N ASN A 21 9.76 -20.76 -18.21
CA ASN A 21 9.89 -22.02 -17.49
C ASN A 21 8.68 -22.95 -17.70
N ASP A 22 7.46 -22.42 -17.66
CA ASP A 22 6.23 -23.20 -17.85
C ASP A 22 6.12 -23.76 -19.30
N LEU A 23 6.52 -22.97 -20.30
CA LEU A 23 6.60 -23.38 -21.70
C LEU A 23 7.72 -24.40 -21.97
N ARG A 24 8.81 -24.34 -21.21
CA ARG A 24 9.88 -25.34 -21.22
C ARG A 24 9.43 -26.65 -20.57
N GLU A 25 8.76 -26.59 -19.42
CA GLU A 25 8.22 -27.77 -18.73
C GLU A 25 7.12 -28.45 -19.55
N SER A 26 6.35 -27.70 -20.31
CA SER A 26 5.34 -28.24 -21.24
C SER A 26 5.91 -28.72 -22.58
N GLY A 27 7.22 -28.62 -22.81
CA GLY A 27 7.90 -29.14 -24.00
C GLY A 27 7.63 -28.36 -25.30
N LEU A 28 6.99 -27.18 -25.20
CA LEU A 28 6.63 -26.33 -26.33
C LEU A 28 7.80 -25.47 -26.83
N LEU A 29 8.73 -25.13 -25.95
CA LEU A 29 9.98 -24.46 -26.29
C LEU A 29 11.13 -25.48 -26.28
N THR A 30 11.45 -26.03 -27.45
CA THR A 30 12.73 -26.73 -27.63
C THR A 30 13.81 -25.69 -27.88
N VAL A 31 14.79 -25.62 -26.99
CA VAL A 31 16.00 -24.83 -27.24
C VAL A 31 16.72 -25.48 -28.41
N ASN A 32 16.69 -24.82 -29.57
CA ASN A 32 17.58 -25.16 -30.68
C ASN A 32 19.03 -24.89 -30.23
N SER A 33 19.69 -25.93 -29.74
CA SER A 33 21.14 -26.02 -29.66
C SER A 33 21.54 -27.25 -30.45
N ASN A 34 22.37 -27.01 -31.45
CA ASN A 34 22.80 -27.94 -32.50
C ASN A 34 23.11 -29.38 -32.01
N GLU A 35 22.58 -30.33 -32.80
CA GLU A 35 23.11 -31.65 -33.14
C GLU A 35 23.62 -32.59 -32.02
N ASN A 36 22.82 -33.62 -31.69
CA ASN A 36 23.02 -35.01 -32.14
C ASN A 36 22.32 -36.04 -31.22
N ASN A 37 21.74 -37.05 -31.87
CA ASN A 37 21.25 -38.35 -31.37
C ASN A 37 19.80 -38.44 -30.85
N ASP A 38 18.93 -38.91 -31.76
CA ASP A 38 18.01 -40.04 -31.61
C ASP A 38 17.32 -40.26 -30.25
N LYS A 39 16.02 -39.94 -30.20
CA LYS A 39 14.92 -40.93 -30.24
C LYS A 39 13.57 -40.22 -30.20
N LEU A 40 12.79 -40.40 -31.27
CA LEU A 40 11.37 -40.07 -31.30
C LEU A 40 10.64 -40.86 -30.20
N ILE A 41 10.05 -40.14 -29.24
CA ILE A 41 9.03 -40.70 -28.34
C ILE A 41 7.67 -40.37 -28.97
N THR A 42 6.94 -41.41 -29.32
CA THR A 42 5.61 -41.33 -29.91
C THR A 42 4.56 -40.88 -28.89
N PRO A 43 3.51 -40.12 -29.29
CA PRO A 43 2.50 -39.57 -28.37
C PRO A 43 1.64 -40.62 -27.66
N SER A 44 1.71 -41.89 -28.07
CA SER A 44 0.92 -43.00 -27.55
C SER A 44 1.45 -43.62 -26.26
N GLN A 45 2.62 -43.19 -25.74
CA GLN A 45 3.19 -43.73 -24.49
C GLN A 45 2.99 -42.86 -23.25
N ILE A 46 2.48 -41.63 -23.39
CA ILE A 46 2.23 -40.72 -22.24
C ILE A 46 0.90 -41.03 -21.53
N LEU A 47 0.02 -41.84 -22.13
CA LEU A 47 -1.37 -42.04 -21.68
C LEU A 47 -1.61 -43.21 -20.71
N MET A 48 -0.57 -43.83 -20.13
CA MET A 48 -0.73 -45.00 -19.23
C MET A 48 -0.01 -44.90 -17.87
N ALA A 49 0.59 -43.75 -17.54
CA ALA A 49 1.14 -43.53 -16.21
C ALA A 49 0.24 -42.56 -15.44
N SER A 50 -0.81 -43.09 -14.81
CA SER A 50 -1.46 -42.39 -13.70
C SER A 50 -0.43 -42.25 -12.57
N PRO A 51 -0.14 -41.04 -12.07
CA PRO A 51 0.61 -40.91 -10.83
C PRO A 51 -0.18 -41.65 -9.74
N PRO A 52 0.47 -42.43 -8.86
CA PRO A 52 -0.21 -42.89 -7.66
C PRO A 52 -0.69 -41.65 -6.90
N ILE A 53 -1.99 -41.61 -6.63
CA ILE A 53 -2.63 -40.67 -5.72
C ILE A 53 -1.80 -40.64 -4.43
N SER A 54 -1.05 -39.55 -4.23
CA SER A 54 -0.45 -39.24 -2.93
C SER A 54 -1.59 -39.00 -1.94
N GLU A 55 -1.90 -40.04 -1.17
CA GLU A 55 -2.66 -39.95 0.06
C GLU A 55 -1.90 -39.06 1.06
N CYS A 56 -2.17 -37.76 1.06
CA CYS A 56 -1.79 -36.85 2.14
C CYS A 56 -2.71 -37.02 3.36
N THR A 57 -2.89 -38.25 3.83
CA THR A 57 -3.47 -38.56 5.14
C THR A 57 -2.39 -39.23 5.98
N PRO A 58 -1.94 -38.62 7.09
CA PRO A 58 -0.96 -39.26 7.95
C PRO A 58 -1.61 -40.46 8.64
N ARG A 59 -1.19 -41.65 8.22
CA ARG A 59 -1.49 -42.92 8.88
C ARG A 59 -0.65 -43.00 10.16
N LEU A 60 -1.29 -42.80 11.30
CA LEU A 60 -0.68 -43.08 12.61
C LEU A 60 -0.89 -44.57 12.91
N ASP A 61 0.15 -45.38 12.69
CA ASP A 61 0.23 -46.72 13.29
C ASP A 61 0.68 -46.57 14.76
N PRO A 62 0.10 -47.34 15.70
CA PRO A 62 0.40 -47.21 17.12
C PRO A 62 1.63 -48.05 17.47
N LEU A 63 2.76 -47.37 17.72
CA LEU A 63 3.90 -47.99 18.41
C LEU A 63 4.00 -47.40 19.81
N SER A 64 3.71 -48.28 20.75
CA SER A 64 3.90 -48.16 22.19
C SER A 64 5.36 -47.90 22.55
N ASP A 65 5.54 -47.29 23.73
CA ASP A 65 6.75 -47.29 24.55
C ASP A 65 7.85 -46.27 24.19
N ILE A 66 7.61 -44.99 24.49
CA ILE A 66 8.61 -44.12 25.15
C ILE A 66 7.87 -43.13 26.07
N SER A 67 8.32 -43.09 27.31
CA SER A 67 7.86 -42.24 28.42
C SER A 67 7.98 -40.74 28.11
N THR A 68 6.84 -40.06 27.94
CA THR A 68 6.70 -38.59 27.99
C THR A 68 5.60 -38.22 28.98
N PRO A 69 5.78 -37.14 29.77
CA PRO A 69 4.85 -36.80 30.84
C PRO A 69 3.47 -36.43 30.28
N VAL A 70 2.46 -37.11 30.82
CA VAL A 70 1.03 -36.93 30.51
C VAL A 70 0.61 -35.51 30.84
N ILE A 71 0.50 -34.64 29.83
CA ILE A 71 -0.29 -33.41 29.95
C ILE A 71 -1.75 -33.83 29.85
N LYS A 72 -2.42 -33.94 31.01
CA LYS A 72 -3.88 -34.05 31.08
C LYS A 72 -4.47 -32.79 30.47
N TYR A 73 -5.02 -32.91 29.27
CA TYR A 73 -5.85 -31.85 28.70
C TYR A 73 -7.25 -31.98 29.31
N GLU A 74 -7.57 -31.09 30.25
CA GLU A 74 -8.92 -30.92 30.77
C GLU A 74 -9.66 -29.97 29.82
N PRO A 75 -10.75 -30.41 29.15
CA PRO A 75 -11.51 -29.53 28.29
C PRO A 75 -12.14 -28.44 29.14
N LEU A 76 -11.71 -27.19 28.93
CA LEU A 76 -12.27 -26.03 29.60
C LEU A 76 -13.77 -25.95 29.29
N SER A 77 -14.58 -26.19 30.32
CA SER A 77 -15.99 -25.83 30.36
C SER A 77 -16.15 -24.34 30.01
N PRO A 78 -17.18 -23.94 29.27
CA PRO A 78 -17.43 -22.53 28.96
C PRO A 78 -17.50 -21.72 30.26
N ALA A 79 -16.57 -20.80 30.44
CA ALA A 79 -16.55 -19.90 31.58
C ALA A 79 -17.84 -19.06 31.61
N GLU A 80 -18.41 -18.96 32.81
CA GLU A 80 -19.60 -18.19 33.12
C GLU A 80 -19.41 -16.72 32.71
N THR A 81 -20.22 -16.27 31.76
CA THR A 81 -20.46 -14.84 31.56
C THR A 81 -21.47 -14.34 32.61
N PRO A 82 -21.37 -13.09 33.08
CA PRO A 82 -22.28 -12.56 34.10
C PRO A 82 -23.74 -12.64 33.63
N LYS A 83 -24.59 -13.28 34.45
CA LYS A 83 -26.05 -13.24 34.31
C LYS A 83 -26.54 -11.79 34.36
N VAL A 84 -26.85 -11.22 33.20
CA VAL A 84 -27.76 -10.08 33.11
C VAL A 84 -29.17 -10.65 32.93
N VAL A 85 -30.02 -10.33 33.89
CA VAL A 85 -31.43 -10.72 33.98
C VAL A 85 -32.17 -10.30 32.70
N PRO A 86 -32.87 -11.21 32.00
CA PRO A 86 -33.77 -10.83 30.91
C PRO A 86 -34.97 -10.12 31.51
N LYS A 87 -35.14 -8.84 31.18
CA LYS A 87 -36.42 -8.14 31.38
C LYS A 87 -37.23 -8.36 30.11
N ASP A 88 -38.27 -9.19 30.23
CA ASP A 88 -39.26 -9.46 29.18
C ASP A 88 -39.82 -8.17 28.59
N VAL A 89 -39.46 -7.84 27.34
CA VAL A 89 -40.36 -7.17 26.41
C VAL A 89 -39.92 -7.47 24.96
N MET A 90 -40.85 -8.07 24.20
CA MET A 90 -41.00 -8.00 22.73
C MET A 90 -40.23 -9.00 21.85
N SER A 91 -41.00 -10.02 21.42
CA SER A 91 -41.09 -10.69 20.11
C SER A 91 -40.14 -10.25 18.97
N PRO A 92 -39.63 -11.19 18.14
CA PRO A 92 -38.82 -10.85 16.96
C PRO A 92 -39.73 -10.48 15.77
N ASN A 93 -39.74 -9.20 15.39
CA ASN A 93 -40.16 -8.78 14.05
C ASN A 93 -38.90 -8.50 13.22
N THR A 94 -38.63 -9.37 12.25
CA THR A 94 -37.61 -9.14 11.22
C THR A 94 -38.10 -8.06 10.26
N THR A 95 -37.61 -6.83 10.39
CA THR A 95 -37.76 -5.82 9.34
C THR A 95 -36.64 -6.00 8.30
N PRO A 96 -36.95 -5.90 7.00
CA PRO A 96 -35.93 -5.95 5.95
C PRO A 96 -35.07 -4.69 6.03
N ILE A 97 -33.76 -4.86 6.12
CA ILE A 97 -32.78 -3.77 6.10
C ILE A 97 -32.90 -3.05 4.76
N ASP A 98 -33.27 -1.77 4.81
CA ASP A 98 -33.42 -0.93 3.62
C ASP A 98 -32.04 -0.54 3.05
N LEU A 99 -31.69 -1.12 1.91
CA LEU A 99 -30.44 -0.88 1.18
C LEU A 99 -30.51 0.35 0.25
N GLN A 100 -31.68 0.99 0.12
CA GLN A 100 -31.85 2.18 -0.74
C GLN A 100 -30.90 3.34 -0.41
N PRO A 101 -30.56 3.65 0.87
CA PRO A 101 -29.58 4.68 1.19
C PRO A 101 -28.19 4.37 0.63
N PHE A 102 -27.78 3.10 0.68
CA PHE A 102 -26.48 2.65 0.19
C PHE A 102 -26.41 2.68 -1.35
N ILE A 103 -27.46 2.24 -2.03
CA ILE A 103 -27.55 2.29 -3.50
C ILE A 103 -27.52 3.73 -4.00
N LYS A 104 -28.23 4.65 -3.33
CA LYS A 104 -28.21 6.08 -3.66
C LYS A 104 -26.82 6.71 -3.44
N ALA A 105 -26.12 6.33 -2.37
CA ALA A 105 -24.77 6.81 -2.11
C ALA A 105 -23.77 6.37 -3.19
N LEU A 106 -23.85 5.11 -3.65
CA LEU A 106 -23.01 4.61 -4.73
C LEU A 106 -23.30 5.29 -6.08
N ALA A 107 -24.56 5.56 -6.39
CA ALA A 107 -24.95 6.28 -7.60
C ALA A 107 -24.45 7.73 -7.59
N LEU A 108 -24.54 8.42 -6.45
CA LEU A 108 -24.03 9.79 -6.28
C LEU A 108 -22.50 9.85 -6.36
N LEU A 109 -21.80 8.87 -5.81
CA LEU A 109 -20.34 8.82 -5.89
C LEU A 109 -19.87 8.60 -7.33
N GLY A 110 -20.59 7.78 -8.09
CA GLY A 110 -20.34 7.57 -9.52
C GLY A 110 -20.55 8.83 -10.38
N SER A 111 -21.53 9.69 -10.04
CA SER A 111 -21.76 10.94 -10.77
C SER A 111 -20.78 12.05 -10.40
N ILE A 112 -20.33 12.13 -9.14
CA ILE A 112 -19.29 13.08 -8.70
C ILE A 112 -17.95 12.80 -9.40
N GLN A 113 -17.67 11.54 -9.73
CA GLN A 113 -16.42 11.15 -10.37
C GLN A 113 -16.35 11.56 -11.85
N GLN A 114 -17.48 11.83 -12.52
CA GLN A 114 -17.52 12.30 -13.91
C GLN A 114 -17.36 13.81 -14.07
N ASN A 115 -17.58 14.60 -13.01
CA ASN A 115 -17.60 16.07 -13.10
C ASN A 115 -16.26 16.74 -12.71
N ASN A 116 -15.25 15.98 -12.24
CA ASN A 116 -13.97 16.52 -11.77
C ASN A 116 -12.80 16.30 -12.76
N THR A 117 -13.05 15.82 -13.99
CA THR A 117 -12.03 15.56 -15.00
C THR A 117 -12.08 16.56 -16.15
N SER A 118 -11.97 17.85 -15.83
CA SER A 118 -11.80 18.90 -16.82
C SER A 118 -10.94 20.02 -16.25
N ASP A 119 -9.67 19.70 -15.94
CA ASP A 119 -8.55 20.63 -15.99
C ASP A 119 -7.22 19.86 -15.81
N ASN A 120 -6.39 19.85 -16.87
CA ASN A 120 -4.98 19.44 -16.94
C ASN A 120 -4.59 17.95 -16.76
N ILE A 121 -4.35 17.26 -17.87
CA ILE A 121 -3.03 16.77 -18.34
C ILE A 121 -3.26 15.84 -19.54
N GLU A 122 -2.56 16.15 -20.64
CA GLU A 122 -2.46 15.35 -21.85
C GLU A 122 -1.78 14.01 -21.57
N GLU A 123 -2.57 12.94 -21.36
CA GLU A 123 -2.21 11.58 -21.80
C GLU A 123 -3.35 10.61 -21.51
N THR A 124 -3.66 9.75 -22.49
CA THR A 124 -4.50 8.56 -22.34
C THR A 124 -6.03 8.74 -22.34
N THR A 125 -6.59 9.23 -23.45
CA THR A 125 -8.00 8.97 -23.82
C THR A 125 -8.13 8.08 -25.06
N LEU A 126 -7.46 6.92 -25.03
CA LEU A 126 -8.02 5.73 -25.66
C LEU A 126 -8.73 4.96 -24.55
N ASN A 127 -10.05 5.10 -24.38
CA ASN A 127 -10.92 4.09 -23.73
C ASN A 127 -12.39 4.52 -23.52
N ALA A 128 -13.04 5.10 -24.53
CA ALA A 128 -14.51 5.15 -24.59
C ALA A 128 -15.13 4.03 -25.47
N ASN A 129 -14.30 3.16 -26.06
CA ASN A 129 -14.76 2.06 -26.93
C ASN A 129 -14.61 0.66 -26.30
N ASN A 130 -14.27 0.56 -25.01
CA ASN A 130 -14.26 -0.73 -24.30
C ASN A 130 -15.67 -1.18 -23.89
N LYS A 131 -16.60 -1.21 -24.85
CA LYS A 131 -17.46 -2.37 -24.92
C LYS A 131 -16.46 -3.49 -25.13
N ARG A 132 -16.21 -4.33 -24.11
CA ARG A 132 -15.44 -5.55 -24.30
C ARG A 132 -16.21 -6.31 -25.37
N GLU A 133 -15.85 -6.10 -26.64
CA GLU A 133 -16.16 -7.01 -27.69
C GLU A 133 -15.47 -8.27 -27.22
N ARG A 134 -16.27 -9.12 -26.56
CA ARG A 134 -15.95 -10.51 -26.39
C ARG A 134 -15.54 -10.92 -27.79
N SER A 135 -14.24 -11.14 -27.98
CA SER A 135 -13.69 -11.66 -29.21
C SER A 135 -14.30 -13.05 -29.39
N GLU A 136 -15.51 -13.06 -29.93
CA GLU A 136 -16.18 -14.23 -30.49
C GLU A 136 -15.59 -14.58 -31.86
N SER A 137 -14.45 -13.97 -32.22
CA SER A 137 -13.44 -14.59 -33.06
C SER A 137 -12.64 -15.64 -32.26
N LEU A 138 -13.35 -16.53 -31.55
CA LEU A 138 -12.76 -17.82 -31.23
C LEU A 138 -12.83 -18.60 -32.53
N ASP A 139 -11.67 -19.06 -33.01
CA ASP A 139 -11.60 -19.98 -34.13
C ASP A 139 -12.67 -21.05 -33.93
N LYS A 140 -13.65 -21.08 -34.84
CA LYS A 140 -14.81 -21.99 -34.77
C LYS A 140 -14.41 -23.47 -34.89
N ASN A 141 -13.10 -23.74 -34.90
CA ASN A 141 -12.45 -25.05 -35.02
C ASN A 141 -11.86 -25.57 -33.70
N LEU A 142 -11.89 -24.79 -32.60
CA LEU A 142 -11.42 -25.27 -31.29
C LEU A 142 -12.45 -26.20 -30.64
N SER A 143 -11.99 -27.30 -30.06
CA SER A 143 -12.85 -28.18 -29.28
C SER A 143 -13.42 -27.44 -28.06
N HIS A 144 -14.58 -27.90 -27.56
CA HIS A 144 -15.16 -27.36 -26.34
C HIS A 144 -14.19 -27.43 -25.15
N GLU A 145 -13.36 -28.48 -25.10
CA GLU A 145 -12.34 -28.65 -24.08
C GLU A 145 -11.22 -27.60 -24.19
N ASP A 146 -10.73 -27.33 -25.41
CA ASP A 146 -9.70 -26.32 -25.66
C ASP A 146 -10.19 -24.93 -25.26
N LEU A 147 -11.47 -24.64 -25.49
CA LEU A 147 -12.09 -23.39 -25.08
C LEU A 147 -12.15 -23.23 -23.55
N ILE A 148 -12.37 -24.32 -22.81
CA ILE A 148 -12.35 -24.34 -21.33
C ILE A 148 -10.91 -24.12 -20.84
N ALA A 149 -9.94 -24.83 -21.43
CA ALA A 149 -8.52 -24.68 -21.11
C ALA A 149 -8.05 -23.23 -21.30
N LEU A 150 -8.38 -22.61 -22.44
CA LEU A 150 -8.05 -21.21 -22.73
C LEU A 150 -8.68 -20.24 -21.72
N LYS A 151 -9.92 -20.47 -21.29
CA LYS A 151 -10.57 -19.63 -20.26
C LYS A 151 -9.88 -19.74 -18.91
N ARG A 152 -9.48 -20.95 -18.51
CA ARG A 152 -8.72 -21.18 -17.28
C ARG A 152 -7.37 -20.49 -17.33
N GLN A 153 -6.65 -20.65 -18.44
CA GLN A 153 -5.37 -19.97 -18.67
C GLN A 153 -5.51 -18.45 -18.56
N ARG A 154 -6.50 -17.86 -19.23
CA ARG A 154 -6.78 -16.41 -19.16
C ARG A 154 -7.16 -15.95 -17.75
N ASN A 155 -7.92 -16.74 -16.99
CA ASN A 155 -8.27 -16.39 -15.61
C ASN A 155 -7.04 -16.46 -14.68
N THR A 156 -6.20 -17.48 -14.84
CA THR A 156 -4.93 -17.61 -14.12
C THR A 156 -4.03 -16.41 -14.36
N ASP A 157 -3.86 -16.00 -15.62
CA ASP A 157 -3.09 -14.79 -15.97
C ASP A 157 -3.74 -13.53 -15.38
N ALA A 158 -5.06 -13.39 -15.47
CA ALA A 158 -5.76 -12.25 -14.87
C ALA A 158 -5.57 -12.19 -13.34
N ALA A 159 -5.60 -13.33 -12.65
CA ALA A 159 -5.36 -13.43 -11.21
C ALA A 159 -3.91 -13.06 -10.85
N ARG A 160 -2.93 -13.52 -11.64
CA ARG A 160 -1.51 -13.15 -11.51
C ARG A 160 -1.32 -11.65 -11.65
N ARG A 161 -1.79 -11.07 -12.76
CA ARG A 161 -1.70 -9.61 -12.99
C ARG A 161 -2.40 -8.82 -11.89
N SER A 162 -3.51 -9.32 -11.36
CA SER A 162 -4.21 -8.71 -10.22
C SER A 162 -3.34 -8.68 -8.96
N ARG A 163 -2.70 -9.82 -8.63
CA ARG A 163 -1.77 -9.93 -7.50
C ARG A 163 -0.54 -9.02 -7.69
N GLN A 164 0.05 -9.01 -8.88
CA GLN A 164 1.19 -8.16 -9.21
C GLN A 164 0.85 -6.68 -9.05
N ARG A 165 -0.29 -6.22 -9.61
CA ARG A 165 -0.74 -4.83 -9.41
C ARG A 165 -0.99 -4.49 -7.95
N LYS A 166 -1.48 -5.45 -7.15
CA LYS A 166 -1.65 -5.24 -5.71
C LYS A 166 -0.29 -5.10 -5.02
N ALA A 167 0.68 -5.94 -5.34
CA ALA A 167 2.04 -5.87 -4.79
C ALA A 167 2.70 -4.52 -5.13
N MET A 168 2.66 -4.09 -6.39
CA MET A 168 3.19 -2.79 -6.81
C MET A 168 2.53 -1.61 -6.10
N ARG A 169 1.20 -1.67 -5.88
CA ARG A 169 0.50 -0.62 -5.11
C ARG A 169 0.93 -0.60 -3.64
N MET A 170 1.10 -1.77 -3.03
CA MET A 170 1.58 -1.86 -1.65
C MET A 170 2.99 -1.26 -1.53
N GLU A 171 3.90 -1.64 -2.41
CA GLU A 171 5.26 -1.08 -2.48
C GLU A 171 5.26 0.44 -2.68
N ALA A 172 4.44 0.95 -3.60
CA ALA A 172 4.31 2.39 -3.83
C ALA A 172 3.76 3.13 -2.60
N LEU A 173 2.83 2.52 -1.86
CA LEU A 173 2.31 3.09 -0.62
C LEU A 173 3.38 3.09 0.49
N GLU A 174 4.12 2.00 0.65
CA GLU A 174 5.23 1.90 1.61
C GLU A 174 6.30 2.96 1.33
N LYS A 175 6.68 3.13 0.06
CA LYS A 175 7.60 4.19 -0.37
C LYS A 175 7.05 5.59 -0.03
N LYS A 176 5.76 5.83 -0.27
CA LYS A 176 5.13 7.12 0.02
C LYS A 176 5.06 7.38 1.52
N VAL A 177 4.81 6.36 2.34
CA VAL A 177 4.85 6.49 3.81
C VAL A 177 6.25 6.91 4.25
N LEU A 178 7.29 6.23 3.78
CA LEU A 178 8.67 6.56 4.11
C LEU A 178 9.07 7.99 3.67
N GLU A 179 8.65 8.41 2.48
CA GLU A 179 8.86 9.78 2.00
C GLU A 179 8.13 10.80 2.89
N LEU A 180 6.88 10.54 3.26
CA LEU A 180 6.11 11.42 4.12
C LEU A 180 6.67 11.48 5.54
N GLU A 181 7.14 10.36 6.10
CA GLU A 181 7.76 10.30 7.42
C GLU A 181 9.07 11.10 7.46
N THR A 182 9.96 10.91 6.48
CA THR A 182 11.20 11.67 6.37
C THR A 182 10.95 13.17 6.16
N ALA A 183 9.96 13.54 5.34
CA ALA A 183 9.56 14.92 5.17
C ALA A 183 9.00 15.52 6.47
N ASN A 184 8.20 14.75 7.23
CA ASN A 184 7.63 15.18 8.49
C ASN A 184 8.72 15.40 9.55
N GLU A 185 9.66 14.48 9.70
CA GLU A 185 10.82 14.63 10.58
C GLU A 185 11.63 15.89 10.25
N ARG A 186 11.90 16.12 8.95
CA ARG A 186 12.61 17.33 8.50
C ARG A 186 11.86 18.61 8.87
N LEU A 187 10.54 18.63 8.68
CA LEU A 187 9.71 19.78 9.02
C LEU A 187 9.66 20.01 10.53
N ARG A 188 9.55 18.96 11.34
CA ARG A 188 9.62 19.05 12.82
C ARG A 188 10.94 19.64 13.28
N LEU A 189 12.06 19.19 12.71
CA LEU A 189 13.37 19.73 13.05
C LEU A 189 13.48 21.23 12.69
N ARG A 190 12.98 21.63 11.52
CA ARG A 190 12.93 23.05 11.14
C ARG A 190 12.05 23.89 12.07
N ALA A 191 10.89 23.36 12.47
CA ALA A 191 10.01 24.02 13.41
C ALA A 191 10.71 24.22 14.77
N ALA A 192 11.37 23.18 15.29
CA ALA A 192 12.12 23.26 16.54
C ALA A 192 13.26 24.30 16.48
N ILE A 193 14.00 24.36 15.37
CA ILE A 193 15.04 25.39 15.17
C ILE A 193 14.40 26.79 15.17
N ALA A 194 13.36 27.00 14.36
CA ALA A 194 12.71 28.31 14.26
C ALA A 194 12.10 28.76 15.61
N GLU A 195 11.53 27.84 16.38
CA GLU A 195 11.03 28.10 17.74
C GLU A 195 12.16 28.51 18.68
N SER A 196 13.31 27.82 18.63
CA SER A 196 14.48 28.16 19.43
C SER A 196 15.08 29.53 19.06
N GLU A 197 15.11 29.86 17.77
CA GLU A 197 15.58 31.15 17.27
C GLU A 197 14.64 32.28 17.70
N LYS A 198 13.33 32.08 17.56
CA LYS A 198 12.31 33.02 18.03
C LYS A 198 12.46 33.30 19.52
N ALA A 199 12.58 32.25 20.35
CA ALA A 199 12.76 32.41 21.78
C ALA A 199 14.05 33.18 22.13
N ASN A 200 15.14 32.93 21.40
CA ASN A 200 16.40 33.65 21.58
C ASN A 200 16.28 35.14 21.22
N ILE A 201 15.61 35.46 20.10
CA ILE A 201 15.36 36.85 19.68
C ILE A 201 14.47 37.56 20.70
N GLU A 202 13.39 36.93 21.15
CA GLU A 202 12.49 37.50 22.16
C GLU A 202 13.23 37.77 23.49
N ALA A 203 14.11 36.86 23.91
CA ALA A 203 14.94 37.06 25.10
C ALA A 203 15.90 38.25 24.94
N LYS A 204 16.54 38.40 23.77
CA LYS A 204 17.39 39.55 23.46
C LYS A 204 16.59 40.85 23.43
N GLU A 205 15.42 40.84 22.82
CA GLU A 205 14.53 42.01 22.75
C GLU A 205 14.13 42.47 24.16
N LYS A 206 13.73 41.54 25.04
CA LYS A 206 13.40 41.84 26.43
C LYS A 206 14.59 42.47 27.17
N ARG A 207 15.79 41.89 27.04
CA ARG A 207 17.02 42.45 27.65
C ARG A 207 17.33 43.85 27.13
N SER A 208 17.23 44.06 25.82
CA SER A 208 17.45 45.37 25.20
C SER A 208 16.43 46.40 25.67
N LYS A 209 15.14 46.03 25.76
CA LYS A 209 14.09 46.92 26.29
C LYS A 209 14.37 47.36 27.72
N VAL A 210 14.72 46.42 28.60
CA VAL A 210 15.09 46.74 29.99
C VAL A 210 16.29 47.69 30.01
N ARG A 211 17.32 47.41 29.20
CA ARG A 211 18.51 48.26 29.13
C ARG A 211 18.21 49.68 28.63
N ILE A 212 17.33 49.81 27.63
CA ILE A 212 16.91 51.13 27.13
C ILE A 212 16.21 51.91 28.24
N LEU A 213 15.28 51.29 28.96
CA LEU A 213 14.58 51.95 30.07
C LEU A 213 15.53 52.41 31.18
N GLU A 214 16.52 51.59 31.53
CA GLU A 214 17.57 51.98 32.49
C GLU A 214 18.35 53.21 32.02
N LEU A 215 18.75 53.24 30.74
CA LEU A 215 19.52 54.35 30.17
C LEU A 215 18.67 55.63 30.06
N GLU A 216 17.40 55.51 29.69
CA GLU A 216 16.46 56.62 29.68
C GLU A 216 16.26 57.21 31.07
N GLN A 217 16.15 56.37 32.10
CA GLN A 217 16.08 56.82 33.49
C GLN A 217 17.36 57.56 33.92
N GLN A 218 18.53 57.00 33.63
CA GLN A 218 19.82 57.64 33.94
C GLN A 218 19.95 59.01 33.25
N LEU A 219 19.49 59.12 32.00
CA LEU A 219 19.51 60.37 31.25
C LEU A 219 18.55 61.40 31.87
N ALA A 220 17.35 60.99 32.27
CA ALA A 220 16.39 61.85 32.94
C ALA A 220 16.91 62.35 34.31
N ASP A 221 17.57 61.49 35.08
CA ASP A 221 18.14 61.84 36.38
C ASP A 221 19.34 62.77 36.24
N ALA A 222 20.25 62.51 35.30
CA ALA A 222 21.36 63.41 35.00
C ALA A 222 20.88 64.81 34.56
N HIS A 223 19.85 64.87 33.70
CA HIS A 223 19.23 66.13 33.29
C HIS A 223 18.63 66.88 34.48
N ARG A 224 17.94 66.19 35.39
CA ARG A 224 17.37 66.77 36.61
C ARG A 224 18.44 67.35 37.52
N VAL A 225 19.56 66.64 37.72
CA VAL A 225 20.69 67.10 38.54
C VAL A 225 21.31 68.36 37.95
N LEU A 226 21.58 68.39 36.64
CA LEU A 226 22.13 69.57 35.95
C LEU A 226 21.23 70.81 36.07
N MET A 227 19.91 70.63 35.96
CA MET A 227 18.96 71.72 36.15
C MET A 227 18.95 72.23 37.59
N GLN A 228 19.06 71.34 38.59
CA GLN A 228 19.12 71.74 39.99
C GLN A 228 20.45 72.43 40.35
N SER A 229 21.59 71.99 39.80
CA SER A 229 22.89 72.63 40.05
C SER A 229 22.96 74.03 39.45
N ASN A 230 22.53 74.21 38.19
CA ASN A 230 22.46 75.53 37.55
C ASN A 230 21.57 76.50 38.34
N PHE A 231 20.43 76.03 38.86
CA PHE A 231 19.54 76.89 39.64
C PHE A 231 20.17 77.36 40.95
N LYS A 232 20.94 76.50 41.62
CA LYS A 232 21.67 76.85 42.85
C LYS A 232 22.81 77.84 42.60
N GLU A 233 23.50 77.76 41.46
CA GLU A 233 24.54 78.73 41.09
C GLU A 233 23.98 80.12 40.74
N ILE A 234 22.75 80.21 40.22
CA ILE A 234 22.11 81.50 39.90
C ILE A 234 21.56 82.19 41.15
N THR A 235 21.23 81.43 42.20
CA THR A 235 20.58 81.93 43.42
C THR A 235 21.51 82.10 44.63
N ALA A 236 22.78 81.69 44.52
CA ALA A 236 23.84 81.91 45.50
C ALA A 236 24.65 83.17 45.16
#